data_AF-A0A2D6SXB7-F1
#
_entry.id   AF-A0A2D6SXB7-F1
#
_cell.length_a   1.000
_cell.length_b   1.000
_cell.length_c   1.000
_cell.angle_alpha   90.00
_cell.angle_beta   90.00
_cell.angle_gamma   90.00
#
_symmetry.space_group_name_H-M   'P 1'
#
loop_
_entity.id
_entity.type
_entity.pdbx_description
1 polymer ?
#
loop_
_entity_poly.entity_id
_entity_poly.type
_entity_poly.pdbx_seq_one_letter_code
_entity_poly.pdbx_strand_id
1 'polypeptide(L)'
;MTPLTDAEFAELSTQCDRRIPDSVRQLLQTIGVPQNVCYSLPDDEHQFLSYQQGIPTEYCVFARDDSDDNLYAVGPDDSLFRLDPYESAIHKQPETLQTWLLERVNAPSQEATPVWKVQISFATDNEQHVLGLLTKTFQLTDIADWQFKDKSPADVVTHHRDCVTPEGPSYVSRQQYHGWQTPIFYFNRDIPALEIREAKAAFRSFKDADVGFKLMNYGVF
;
A
#
# COMPACT_ATOMS: atom_id res chain seq x y z
N MET A 1 -2.60 -0.40 8.32
CA MET A 1 -2.93 -1.82 8.46
C MET A 1 -2.91 -2.13 9.94
N THR A 2 -4.02 -2.59 10.47
CA THR A 2 -4.18 -2.94 11.88
C THR A 2 -4.46 -4.44 11.93
N PRO A 3 -3.61 -5.23 12.59
CA PRO A 3 -3.91 -6.62 12.90
C PRO A 3 -5.28 -6.78 13.55
N LEU A 4 -5.99 -7.84 13.17
CA LEU A 4 -7.27 -8.17 13.79
C LEU A 4 -7.05 -8.66 15.24
N THR A 5 -7.83 -8.10 16.16
CA THR A 5 -7.89 -8.48 17.57
C THR A 5 -8.75 -9.74 17.75
N ASP A 6 -8.59 -10.43 18.87
CA ASP A 6 -9.40 -11.62 19.19
C ASP A 6 -10.91 -11.34 19.21
N ALA A 7 -11.32 -10.10 19.55
CA ALA A 7 -12.71 -9.69 19.53
C ALA A 7 -13.26 -9.59 18.09
N GLU A 8 -12.49 -8.98 17.18
CA GLU A 8 -12.84 -8.87 15.77
C GLU A 8 -12.88 -10.25 15.09
N PHE A 9 -12.02 -11.20 15.50
CA PHE A 9 -12.13 -12.60 15.04
C PHE A 9 -13.39 -13.31 15.52
N ALA A 10 -13.80 -13.09 16.77
CA ALA A 10 -15.04 -13.67 17.27
C ALA A 10 -16.24 -13.15 16.49
N GLU A 11 -16.23 -11.86 16.14
CA GLU A 11 -17.24 -11.25 15.28
C GLU A 11 -17.20 -11.83 13.86
N LEU A 12 -16.03 -11.86 13.21
CA LEU A 12 -15.84 -12.46 11.88
C LEU A 12 -16.27 -13.93 11.82
N SER A 13 -15.87 -14.74 12.80
CA SER A 13 -16.26 -16.16 12.85
C SER A 13 -17.77 -16.33 13.00
N THR A 14 -18.43 -15.42 13.72
CA THR A 14 -19.89 -15.37 13.85
C THR A 14 -20.56 -14.95 12.53
N GLN A 15 -20.01 -13.94 11.86
CA GLN A 15 -20.55 -13.43 10.59
C GLN A 15 -20.38 -14.44 9.43
N CYS A 16 -19.27 -15.18 9.40
CA CYS A 16 -19.00 -16.19 8.38
C CYS A 16 -19.68 -17.55 8.64
N ASP A 17 -20.33 -17.71 9.80
CA ASP A 17 -20.88 -18.97 10.33
C ASP A 17 -19.92 -20.16 10.15
N ARG A 18 -18.63 -19.94 10.41
CA ARG A 18 -17.57 -20.94 10.24
C ARG A 18 -16.41 -20.73 11.18
N ARG A 19 -15.68 -21.82 11.42
CA ARG A 19 -14.40 -21.79 12.14
C ARG A 19 -13.31 -21.27 11.21
N ILE A 20 -12.61 -20.23 11.64
CA ILE A 20 -11.40 -19.75 10.97
C ILE A 20 -10.22 -20.63 11.41
N PRO A 21 -9.49 -21.29 10.48
CA PRO A 21 -8.32 -22.11 10.80
C PRO A 21 -7.21 -21.30 11.47
N ASP A 22 -6.40 -21.97 12.30
CA ASP A 22 -5.36 -21.30 13.11
C ASP A 22 -4.31 -20.61 12.23
N SER A 23 -3.97 -21.20 11.07
CA SER A 23 -3.04 -20.61 10.10
C SER A 23 -3.57 -19.32 9.47
N VAL A 24 -4.86 -19.28 9.10
CA VAL A 24 -5.55 -18.09 8.59
C VAL A 24 -5.69 -17.03 9.69
N ARG A 25 -5.99 -17.45 10.92
CA ARG A 25 -6.01 -16.56 12.08
C ARG A 25 -4.64 -15.93 12.31
N GLN A 26 -3.58 -16.74 12.33
CA GLN A 26 -2.21 -16.25 12.53
C GLN A 26 -1.80 -15.26 11.44
N LEU A 27 -2.19 -15.51 10.18
CA LEU A 27 -1.99 -14.58 9.07
C LEU A 27 -2.65 -13.24 9.37
N LEU A 28 -3.96 -13.24 9.58
CA LEU A 28 -4.77 -12.05 9.83
C LEU A 28 -4.36 -11.29 11.12
N GLN A 29 -3.83 -11.99 12.15
CA GLN A 29 -3.24 -11.38 13.35
C GLN A 29 -1.84 -10.81 13.14
N THR A 30 -1.10 -11.26 12.13
CA THR A 30 0.26 -10.79 11.87
C THR A 30 0.25 -9.59 10.93
N ILE A 31 -0.56 -9.66 9.87
CA ILE A 31 -0.56 -8.67 8.79
C ILE A 31 -1.86 -7.87 8.65
N GLY A 32 -2.94 -8.27 9.34
CA GLY A 32 -4.29 -7.75 9.08
C GLY A 32 -4.90 -8.35 7.81
N VAL A 33 -6.05 -7.80 7.37
CA VAL A 33 -6.56 -8.02 6.01
C VAL A 33 -5.65 -7.21 5.05
N PRO A 34 -4.85 -7.86 4.20
CA PRO A 34 -3.77 -7.17 3.50
C PRO A 34 -4.27 -6.59 2.18
N GLN A 35 -4.42 -5.28 2.15
CA GLN A 35 -4.94 -4.54 0.99
C GLN A 35 -4.15 -4.62 -0.31
N ASN A 36 -2.93 -5.20 -0.39
CA ASN A 36 -2.10 -5.12 -1.62
C ASN A 36 -0.77 -5.93 -1.65
N VAL A 37 -0.47 -6.82 -0.70
CA VAL A 37 0.84 -7.52 -0.66
C VAL A 37 0.85 -8.82 -1.47
N CYS A 38 -0.33 -9.37 -1.70
CA CYS A 38 -0.56 -10.55 -2.50
C CYS A 38 -1.88 -10.29 -3.19
N TYR A 39 -1.88 -10.08 -4.51
CA TYR A 39 -3.08 -9.78 -5.33
C TYR A 39 -4.23 -10.77 -5.09
N SER A 40 -3.92 -11.91 -4.49
CA SER A 40 -4.90 -12.92 -4.17
C SER A 40 -5.64 -12.74 -2.84
N LEU A 41 -5.25 -11.83 -1.94
CA LEU A 41 -5.87 -11.70 -0.61
C LEU A 41 -7.01 -10.67 -0.63
N PRO A 42 -8.04 -10.79 0.24
CA PRO A 42 -9.10 -9.81 0.31
C PRO A 42 -8.59 -8.44 0.79
N ASP A 43 -9.16 -7.38 0.24
CA ASP A 43 -8.91 -5.97 0.53
C ASP A 43 -9.59 -5.49 1.81
N ASP A 44 -10.72 -6.09 2.16
CA ASP A 44 -11.51 -5.77 3.34
C ASP A 44 -12.34 -6.98 3.85
N GLU A 45 -13.01 -6.79 4.98
CA GLU A 45 -13.85 -7.80 5.62
C GLU A 45 -15.07 -8.18 4.76
N HIS A 46 -15.65 -7.24 4.00
CA HIS A 46 -16.78 -7.53 3.13
C HIS A 46 -16.37 -8.44 1.98
N GLN A 47 -15.19 -8.22 1.40
CA GLN A 47 -14.65 -9.08 0.36
C GLN A 47 -14.29 -10.46 0.92
N PHE A 48 -13.69 -10.53 2.11
CA PHE A 48 -13.44 -11.80 2.79
C PHE A 48 -14.73 -12.60 3.02
N LEU A 49 -15.81 -11.95 3.46
CA LEU A 49 -17.14 -12.55 3.60
C LEU A 49 -17.71 -13.00 2.25
N SER A 50 -17.51 -12.20 1.19
CA SER A 50 -17.98 -12.54 -0.15
C SER A 50 -17.34 -13.84 -0.68
N TYR A 51 -16.05 -14.05 -0.38
CA TYR A 51 -15.32 -15.25 -0.78
C TYR A 51 -15.82 -16.53 -0.09
N GLN A 52 -16.54 -16.40 1.02
CA GLN A 52 -17.11 -17.53 1.74
C GLN A 52 -18.44 -18.03 1.15
N GLN A 53 -19.09 -17.25 0.29
CA GLN A 53 -20.44 -17.53 -0.21
C GLN A 53 -20.44 -18.72 -1.17
N GLY A 54 -21.34 -19.69 -0.93
CA GLY A 54 -21.46 -20.89 -1.76
C GLY A 54 -20.37 -21.94 -1.55
N ILE A 55 -19.43 -21.70 -0.62
CA ILE A 55 -18.35 -22.64 -0.29
C ILE A 55 -18.74 -23.50 0.91
N PRO A 56 -18.46 -24.82 0.92
CA PRO A 56 -18.73 -25.67 2.07
C PRO A 56 -18.06 -25.14 3.35
N THR A 57 -18.77 -25.23 4.47
CA THR A 57 -18.43 -24.58 5.74
C THR A 57 -17.13 -25.06 6.37
N GLU A 58 -16.67 -26.24 6.01
CA GLU A 58 -15.41 -26.83 6.46
C GLU A 58 -14.17 -26.21 5.79
N TYR A 59 -14.36 -25.38 4.76
CA TYR A 59 -13.30 -24.65 4.07
C TYR A 59 -13.40 -23.15 4.36
N CYS A 60 -12.28 -22.56 4.74
CA CYS A 60 -12.15 -21.11 4.93
C CYS A 60 -11.38 -20.54 3.76
N VAL A 61 -12.06 -19.84 2.85
CA VAL A 61 -11.41 -19.17 1.73
C VAL A 61 -10.64 -17.98 2.28
N PHE A 62 -9.37 -17.84 1.93
CA PHE A 62 -8.54 -16.72 2.37
C PHE A 62 -7.97 -15.95 1.18
N ALA A 63 -8.06 -16.49 -0.03
CA ALA A 63 -7.57 -15.87 -1.24
C ALA A 63 -8.41 -16.23 -2.48
N ARG A 64 -8.35 -15.38 -3.51
CA ARG A 64 -8.85 -15.58 -4.88
C ARG A 64 -7.74 -15.22 -5.85
N ASP A 65 -7.47 -16.03 -6.85
CA ASP A 65 -6.55 -15.66 -7.93
C ASP A 65 -7.35 -15.06 -9.08
N ASP A 66 -7.12 -13.77 -9.35
CA ASP A 66 -7.89 -13.03 -10.36
C ASP A 66 -7.55 -13.47 -11.80
N SER A 67 -6.44 -14.19 -12.00
CA SER A 67 -6.02 -14.62 -13.34
C SER A 67 -6.80 -15.82 -13.87
N ASP A 68 -7.24 -16.69 -12.97
CA ASP A 68 -7.92 -17.95 -13.28
C ASP A 68 -9.21 -18.17 -12.47
N ASP A 69 -9.64 -17.14 -11.72
CA ASP A 69 -10.82 -17.14 -10.83
C ASP A 69 -10.80 -18.22 -9.74
N ASN A 70 -9.67 -18.89 -9.50
CA ASN A 70 -9.59 -19.93 -8.49
C ASN A 70 -9.65 -19.34 -7.08
N LEU A 71 -10.39 -20.00 -6.19
CA LEU A 71 -10.39 -19.66 -4.77
C LEU A 71 -9.40 -20.55 -4.03
N TYR A 72 -8.69 -19.99 -3.07
CA TYR A 72 -7.78 -20.71 -2.20
C TYR A 72 -8.33 -20.74 -0.78
N ALA A 73 -8.46 -21.95 -0.24
CA ALA A 73 -9.03 -22.18 1.08
C ALA A 73 -8.14 -23.06 1.95
N VAL A 74 -8.30 -22.91 3.26
CA VAL A 74 -7.76 -23.84 4.25
C VAL A 74 -8.88 -24.73 4.74
N GLY A 75 -8.67 -26.04 4.68
CA GLY A 75 -9.62 -27.04 5.13
C GLY A 75 -9.50 -27.37 6.63
N PRO A 76 -10.25 -28.38 7.12
CA PRO A 76 -10.34 -28.70 8.54
C PRO A 76 -9.05 -29.28 9.14
N ASP A 77 -8.16 -29.81 8.30
CA ASP A 77 -6.85 -30.37 8.67
C ASP A 77 -5.71 -29.34 8.49
N ASP A 78 -6.03 -28.06 8.33
CA ASP A 78 -5.10 -26.97 8.04
C ASP A 78 -4.35 -27.14 6.70
N SER A 79 -4.83 -28.05 5.82
CA SER A 79 -4.29 -28.20 4.47
C SER A 79 -4.83 -27.12 3.54
N LEU A 80 -4.01 -26.77 2.55
CA LEU A 80 -4.36 -25.84 1.50
C LEU A 80 -5.15 -26.54 0.38
N PHE A 81 -6.17 -25.87 -0.11
CA PHE A 81 -7.01 -26.31 -1.23
C PHE A 81 -7.16 -25.19 -2.25
N ARG A 82 -7.26 -25.58 -3.52
CA ARG A 82 -7.69 -24.74 -4.63
C ARG A 82 -9.07 -25.19 -5.06
N LEU A 83 -10.01 -24.26 -5.11
CA LEU A 83 -11.40 -24.48 -5.49
C LEU A 83 -11.62 -23.81 -6.83
N ASP A 84 -11.99 -24.62 -7.82
CA ASP A 84 -12.37 -24.12 -9.14
C ASP A 84 -13.88 -23.85 -9.14
N PRO A 85 -14.33 -22.58 -9.25
CA PRO A 85 -15.74 -22.24 -9.21
C PRO A 85 -16.53 -22.76 -10.42
N TYR A 86 -15.85 -23.11 -11.52
CA TYR A 86 -16.48 -23.59 -12.75
C TYR A 86 -16.58 -25.11 -12.79
N GLU A 87 -15.61 -25.83 -12.22
CA GLU A 87 -15.59 -27.30 -12.23
C GLU A 87 -16.22 -27.94 -10.99
N SER A 88 -16.62 -27.14 -9.98
CA SER A 88 -17.07 -27.65 -8.66
C SER A 88 -16.06 -28.62 -8.03
N ALA A 89 -14.78 -28.47 -8.36
CA ALA A 89 -13.72 -29.37 -7.96
C ALA A 89 -12.86 -28.73 -6.85
N ILE A 90 -12.60 -29.51 -5.80
CA ILE A 90 -11.77 -29.11 -4.67
C ILE A 90 -10.45 -29.90 -4.75
N HIS A 91 -9.35 -29.20 -5.04
CA HIS A 91 -8.04 -29.80 -5.23
C HIS A 91 -7.13 -29.51 -4.05
N LYS A 92 -6.75 -30.55 -3.30
CA LYS A 92 -5.74 -30.43 -2.25
C LYS A 92 -4.40 -30.02 -2.88
N GLN A 93 -3.80 -28.95 -2.36
CA GLN A 93 -2.49 -28.50 -2.78
C GLN A 93 -1.41 -29.27 -2.02
N PRO A 94 -0.25 -29.55 -2.64
CA PRO A 94 0.84 -30.25 -1.99
C PRO A 94 1.57 -29.37 -0.97
N GLU A 95 1.55 -28.05 -1.14
CA GLU A 95 2.18 -27.10 -0.22
C GLU A 95 1.27 -26.65 0.95
N THR A 96 1.89 -26.00 1.94
CA THR A 96 1.20 -25.39 3.09
C THR A 96 0.80 -23.94 2.78
N LEU A 97 -0.12 -23.36 3.57
CA LEU A 97 -0.45 -21.93 3.49
C LEU A 97 0.82 -21.05 3.57
N GLN A 98 1.73 -21.38 4.49
CA GLN A 98 2.96 -20.60 4.68
C GLN A 98 3.86 -20.66 3.44
N THR A 99 4.04 -21.85 2.87
CA THR A 99 4.83 -22.04 1.64
C THR A 99 4.20 -21.27 0.47
N TRP A 100 2.89 -21.39 0.29
CA TRP A 100 2.13 -20.70 -0.74
C TRP A 100 2.24 -19.17 -0.64
N LEU A 101 2.16 -18.62 0.58
CA LEU A 101 2.33 -17.19 0.83
C LEU A 101 3.75 -16.73 0.51
N LEU A 102 4.76 -17.49 0.93
CA LEU A 102 6.16 -17.17 0.65
C LEU A 102 6.46 -17.17 -0.84
N GLU A 103 5.91 -18.13 -1.59
CA GLU A 103 6.07 -18.18 -3.04
C GLU A 103 5.44 -16.97 -3.72
N ARG A 104 4.23 -16.55 -3.31
CA ARG A 104 3.57 -15.38 -3.90
C ARG A 104 4.19 -14.04 -3.50
N VAL A 105 4.69 -13.91 -2.27
CA VAL A 105 5.43 -12.71 -1.84
C VAL A 105 6.77 -12.58 -2.58
N ASN A 106 7.41 -13.69 -2.91
CA ASN A 106 8.68 -13.70 -3.64
C ASN A 106 8.50 -13.82 -5.16
N ALA A 107 7.27 -14.05 -5.64
CA ALA A 107 7.00 -14.15 -7.06
C ALA A 107 7.25 -12.78 -7.72
N PRO A 108 7.97 -12.73 -8.84
CA PRO A 108 8.09 -11.48 -9.60
C PRO A 108 6.68 -11.07 -10.08
N SER A 109 6.21 -9.90 -9.66
CA SER A 109 4.93 -9.31 -10.10
C SER A 109 4.87 -9.30 -11.62
N GLN A 110 3.95 -10.08 -12.22
CA GLN A 110 3.78 -10.15 -13.67
C GLN A 110 2.93 -8.98 -14.24
N GLU A 111 2.20 -8.26 -13.39
CA GLU A 111 1.45 -7.07 -13.78
C GLU A 111 2.18 -5.77 -13.42
N ALA A 112 1.83 -4.71 -14.15
CA ALA A 112 2.34 -3.36 -13.90
C ALA A 112 2.08 -2.97 -12.44
N THR A 113 3.14 -2.96 -11.64
CA THR A 113 3.08 -2.65 -10.21
C THR A 113 2.21 -1.40 -10.00
N PRO A 114 1.11 -1.47 -9.23
CA PRO A 114 0.20 -0.35 -9.07
C PRO A 114 1.01 0.84 -8.55
N VAL A 115 0.88 1.97 -9.25
CA VAL A 115 1.67 3.17 -8.98
C VAL A 115 0.83 4.12 -8.14
N TRP A 116 1.35 4.48 -6.97
CA TRP A 116 0.71 5.41 -6.05
C TRP A 116 1.26 6.81 -6.22
N LYS A 117 0.37 7.81 -6.20
CA LYS A 117 0.79 9.20 -6.11
C LYS A 117 1.04 9.57 -4.66
N VAL A 118 2.21 10.10 -4.40
CA VAL A 118 2.68 10.42 -3.05
C VAL A 118 3.06 11.89 -3.01
N GLN A 119 2.63 12.58 -1.96
CA GLN A 119 3.13 13.89 -1.59
C GLN A 119 4.04 13.77 -0.38
N ILE A 120 5.24 14.29 -0.55
CA ILE A 120 6.19 14.47 0.53
C ILE A 120 6.19 15.95 0.87
N SER A 121 6.07 16.28 2.15
CA SER A 121 5.98 17.65 2.64
C SER A 121 7.03 17.91 3.72
N PHE A 122 7.61 19.10 3.73
CA PHE A 122 8.60 19.53 4.71
C PHE A 122 8.24 20.93 5.20
N ALA A 123 7.87 21.08 6.47
CA ALA A 123 7.68 22.39 7.09
C ALA A 123 9.00 22.84 7.75
N THR A 124 9.79 23.64 7.04
CA THR A 124 11.13 24.06 7.50
C THR A 124 11.58 25.30 6.74
N ASP A 125 12.50 26.07 7.30
CA ASP A 125 13.22 27.16 6.60
C ASP A 125 14.51 26.67 5.91
N ASN A 126 14.94 25.44 6.18
CA ASN A 126 16.18 24.87 5.65
C ASN A 126 16.00 24.25 4.26
N GLU A 127 15.90 25.11 3.25
CA GLU A 127 15.74 24.73 1.85
C GLU A 127 16.84 23.78 1.35
N GLN A 128 18.09 24.04 1.70
CA GLN A 128 19.23 23.22 1.25
C GLN A 128 19.14 21.79 1.79
N HIS A 129 18.64 21.63 3.02
CA HIS A 129 18.42 20.31 3.58
C HIS A 129 17.34 19.56 2.80
N VAL A 130 16.20 20.19 2.50
CA VAL A 130 15.12 19.57 1.71
C VAL A 130 15.62 19.13 0.34
N LEU A 131 16.29 20.01 -0.39
CA LEU A 131 16.81 19.70 -1.73
C LEU A 131 17.87 18.59 -1.65
N GLY A 132 18.81 18.66 -0.73
CA GLY A 132 19.82 17.62 -0.54
C GLY A 132 19.23 16.25 -0.22
N LEU A 133 18.16 16.21 0.58
CA LEU A 133 17.44 14.97 0.87
C LEU A 133 16.74 14.41 -0.37
N LEU A 134 15.98 15.23 -1.07
CA LEU A 134 15.26 14.79 -2.26
C LEU A 134 16.23 14.37 -3.37
N THR A 135 17.35 15.06 -3.56
CA THR A 135 18.43 14.64 -4.47
C THR A 135 19.01 13.29 -4.08
N LYS A 136 19.30 13.06 -2.79
CA LYS A 136 19.84 11.78 -2.32
C LYS A 136 18.86 10.62 -2.52
N THR A 137 17.58 10.85 -2.26
CA THR A 137 16.55 9.80 -2.31
C THR A 137 16.03 9.54 -3.73
N PHE A 138 15.92 10.57 -4.56
CA PHE A 138 15.25 10.50 -5.87
C PHE A 138 16.12 10.91 -7.05
N GLN A 139 17.43 11.11 -6.82
CA GLN A 139 18.40 11.46 -7.87
C GLN A 139 18.00 12.73 -8.64
N LEU A 140 17.44 13.72 -7.92
CA LEU A 140 17.05 14.99 -8.52
C LEU A 140 18.26 15.71 -9.12
N THR A 141 18.16 16.03 -10.40
CA THR A 141 19.07 16.94 -11.07
C THR A 141 18.38 18.28 -11.26
N ASP A 142 18.94 19.33 -10.67
CA ASP A 142 18.39 20.69 -10.77
C ASP A 142 18.49 21.22 -12.22
N ILE A 143 17.42 21.83 -12.71
CA ILE A 143 17.37 22.47 -14.04
C ILE A 143 17.38 24.00 -13.92
N ALA A 144 16.68 24.54 -12.91
CA ALA A 144 16.50 25.98 -12.74
C ALA A 144 16.33 26.39 -11.26
N ASP A 145 16.54 27.67 -10.98
CA ASP A 145 16.21 28.28 -9.68
C ASP A 145 14.70 28.42 -9.46
N TRP A 146 14.29 28.77 -8.24
CA TRP A 146 12.89 28.98 -7.88
C TRP A 146 12.21 30.04 -8.75
N GLN A 147 11.09 29.65 -9.34
CA GLN A 147 10.24 30.52 -10.14
C GLN A 147 8.91 30.73 -9.45
N PHE A 148 8.45 31.98 -9.40
CA PHE A 148 7.09 32.28 -8.96
C PHE A 148 6.09 31.57 -9.86
N LYS A 149 5.14 30.86 -9.26
CA LYS A 149 4.10 30.14 -9.99
C LYS A 149 2.76 30.86 -9.90
N ASP A 150 2.26 31.03 -8.68
CA ASP A 150 0.98 31.67 -8.43
C ASP A 150 0.88 32.21 -6.99
N LYS A 151 -0.23 32.90 -6.74
CA LYS A 151 -0.66 33.32 -5.41
C LYS A 151 -2.15 33.03 -5.27
N SER A 152 -2.52 32.24 -4.26
CA SER A 152 -3.91 31.86 -4.02
C SER A 152 -4.73 33.03 -3.46
N PRO A 153 -6.08 32.97 -3.51
CA PRO A 153 -6.95 33.95 -2.86
C PRO A 153 -6.76 34.05 -1.34
N ALA A 154 -6.22 32.99 -0.73
CA ALA A 154 -5.85 32.96 0.67
C ALA A 154 -4.41 33.45 0.90
N ASP A 155 -3.84 34.22 -0.03
CA ASP A 155 -2.49 34.79 0.03
C ASP A 155 -1.33 33.78 0.16
N VAL A 156 -1.55 32.51 -0.18
CA VAL A 156 -0.47 31.52 -0.26
C VAL A 156 0.32 31.75 -1.54
N VAL A 157 1.62 32.03 -1.43
CA VAL A 157 2.54 32.25 -2.55
C VAL A 157 3.25 30.93 -2.86
N THR A 158 3.14 30.46 -4.10
CA THR A 158 3.77 29.23 -4.57
C THR A 158 4.94 29.54 -5.49
N HIS A 159 6.08 28.90 -5.25
CA HIS A 159 7.22 28.87 -6.15
C HIS A 159 7.53 27.43 -6.55
N HIS A 160 7.96 27.22 -7.79
CA HIS A 160 8.42 25.91 -8.27
C HIS A 160 9.91 25.96 -8.58
N ARG A 161 10.60 24.85 -8.29
CA ARG A 161 11.97 24.59 -8.74
C ARG A 161 11.90 23.37 -9.64
N ASP A 162 12.15 23.57 -10.93
CA ASP A 162 12.09 22.50 -11.93
C ASP A 162 13.34 21.61 -11.85
N CYS A 163 13.13 20.30 -11.91
CA CYS A 163 14.16 19.28 -11.75
C CYS A 163 13.91 18.06 -12.66
N VAL A 164 14.93 17.24 -12.91
CA VAL A 164 14.80 15.94 -13.58
C VAL A 164 14.98 14.82 -12.57
N THR A 165 14.06 13.85 -12.56
CA THR A 165 14.25 12.53 -11.93
C THR A 165 14.60 11.48 -13.00
N PRO A 166 15.03 10.27 -12.61
CA PRO A 166 15.14 9.16 -13.56
C PRO A 166 13.85 8.84 -14.33
N GLU A 167 12.68 9.21 -13.79
CA GLU A 167 11.38 9.01 -14.47
C GLU A 167 11.02 10.16 -15.43
N GLY A 168 11.73 11.29 -15.37
CA GLY A 168 11.51 12.43 -16.26
C GLY A 168 11.43 13.78 -15.55
N PRO A 169 10.86 14.80 -16.22
CA PRO A 169 10.70 16.14 -15.64
C PRO A 169 9.78 16.14 -14.42
N SER A 170 10.17 16.87 -13.38
CA SER A 170 9.40 17.06 -12.15
C SER A 170 9.67 18.44 -11.56
N TYR A 171 9.05 18.77 -10.42
CA TYR A 171 9.31 20.01 -9.70
C TYR A 171 9.15 19.84 -8.19
N VAL A 172 9.92 20.62 -7.44
CA VAL A 172 9.67 20.85 -6.01
C VAL A 172 8.85 22.13 -5.88
N SER A 173 7.79 22.11 -5.08
CA SER A 173 6.96 23.28 -4.79
C SER A 173 7.33 23.85 -3.43
N ARG A 174 7.42 25.18 -3.31
CA ARG A 174 7.59 25.90 -2.04
C ARG A 174 6.41 26.84 -1.86
N GLN A 175 5.65 26.62 -0.81
CA GLN A 175 4.50 27.44 -0.44
C GLN A 175 4.80 28.28 0.78
N GLN A 176 4.39 29.54 0.74
CA GLN A 176 4.58 30.50 1.82
C GLN A 176 3.26 31.21 2.10
N TYR A 177 2.91 31.33 3.37
CA TYR A 177 1.76 32.08 3.82
C TYR A 177 2.16 32.93 5.00
N HIS A 178 1.64 34.17 5.07
CA HIS A 178 2.01 35.12 6.12
C HIS A 178 1.73 34.62 7.56
N GLY A 179 0.82 33.65 7.72
CA GLY A 179 0.45 33.08 9.00
C GLY A 179 1.20 31.79 9.36
N TRP A 180 2.10 31.31 8.49
CA TRP A 180 2.95 30.15 8.78
C TRP A 180 4.28 30.59 9.36
N GLN A 181 4.80 29.81 10.33
CA GLN A 181 6.11 30.08 10.93
C GLN A 181 7.26 29.76 9.97
N THR A 182 7.08 28.75 9.12
CA THR A 182 8.05 28.28 8.14
C THR A 182 7.34 28.01 6.81
N PRO A 183 8.05 28.09 5.67
CA PRO A 183 7.49 27.66 4.41
C PRO A 183 7.27 26.14 4.40
N ILE A 184 6.38 25.67 3.52
CA ILE A 184 6.17 24.24 3.31
C ILE A 184 6.66 23.88 1.92
N PHE A 185 7.58 22.92 1.85
CA PHE A 185 8.04 22.33 0.60
C PHE A 185 7.24 21.08 0.30
N TYR A 186 6.84 20.89 -0.96
CA TYR A 186 6.16 19.71 -1.45
C TYR A 186 6.91 19.07 -2.62
N PHE A 187 6.98 17.75 -2.62
CA PHE A 187 7.43 16.96 -3.76
C PHE A 187 6.42 15.86 -4.04
N ASN A 188 5.78 15.94 -5.20
CA ASN A 188 4.79 14.96 -5.63
C ASN A 188 5.46 13.99 -6.59
N ARG A 189 5.28 12.68 -6.38
CA ARG A 189 5.74 11.68 -7.34
C ARG A 189 4.89 10.44 -7.33
N ASP A 190 5.09 9.67 -8.38
CA ASP A 190 4.58 8.34 -8.55
C ASP A 190 5.59 7.34 -7.93
N ILE A 191 5.11 6.45 -7.07
CA ILE A 191 5.89 5.41 -6.39
C ILE A 191 5.18 4.07 -6.59
N PRO A 192 5.86 3.03 -7.13
CA PRO A 192 5.32 1.68 -7.16
C PRO A 192 4.89 1.22 -5.76
N ALA A 193 3.74 0.55 -5.63
CA ALA A 193 3.17 0.15 -4.35
C ALA A 193 4.17 -0.63 -3.47
N LEU A 194 4.95 -1.50 -4.10
CA LEU A 194 5.98 -2.33 -3.46
C LEU A 194 7.12 -1.49 -2.85
N GLU A 195 7.41 -0.31 -3.40
CA GLU A 195 8.48 0.59 -2.96
C GLU A 195 8.03 1.58 -1.87
N ILE A 196 6.72 1.70 -1.60
CA ILE A 196 6.18 2.65 -0.61
C ILE A 196 6.77 2.43 0.78
N ARG A 197 7.01 1.17 1.17
CA ARG A 197 7.58 0.85 2.49
C ARG A 197 9.01 1.35 2.62
N GLU A 198 9.82 1.15 1.58
CA GLU A 198 11.22 1.60 1.53
C GLU A 198 11.29 3.13 1.47
N ALA A 199 10.45 3.74 0.63
CA ALA A 199 10.28 5.18 0.58
C ALA A 199 9.93 5.73 1.98
N LYS A 200 8.88 5.22 2.63
CA LYS A 200 8.51 5.60 4.01
C LYS A 200 9.64 5.40 5.02
N ALA A 201 10.42 4.33 4.90
CA ALA A 201 11.56 4.06 5.78
C ALA A 201 12.68 5.10 5.61
N ALA A 202 12.99 5.48 4.36
CA ALA A 202 13.88 6.60 4.07
C ALA A 202 13.34 7.87 4.76
N PHE A 203 12.02 8.11 4.71
CA PHE A 203 11.41 9.29 5.33
C PHE A 203 11.43 9.29 6.87
N ARG A 204 11.36 8.12 7.51
CA ARG A 204 11.47 8.00 8.98
C ARG A 204 12.85 8.39 9.52
N SER A 205 13.89 8.36 8.69
CA SER A 205 15.23 8.79 9.09
C SER A 205 15.37 10.32 9.17
N PHE A 206 14.35 11.08 8.76
CA PHE A 206 14.33 12.55 8.76
C PHE A 206 13.63 13.16 9.98
N LYS A 207 13.75 12.51 11.15
CA LYS A 207 13.10 12.86 12.43
C LYS A 207 13.25 14.32 12.90
N ASP A 208 14.18 15.09 12.31
CA ASP A 208 14.52 16.45 12.72
C ASP A 208 13.82 17.55 11.88
N ALA A 209 13.09 17.19 10.81
CA ALA A 209 12.20 18.10 10.12
C ALA A 209 10.75 17.61 10.32
N ASP A 210 9.78 18.51 10.42
CA ASP A 210 8.35 18.18 10.38
C ASP A 210 7.98 17.64 8.97
N VAL A 211 8.46 16.43 8.67
CA VAL A 211 8.30 15.74 7.39
C VAL A 211 6.96 15.01 7.40
N GLY A 212 6.01 15.51 6.61
CA GLY A 212 4.75 14.84 6.35
C GLY A 212 4.85 13.97 5.11
N PHE A 213 4.61 12.67 5.24
CA PHE A 213 4.41 11.77 4.10
C PHE A 213 2.92 11.50 3.94
N LYS A 214 2.34 11.94 2.83
CA LYS A 214 0.91 11.76 2.52
C LYS A 214 0.75 10.95 1.25
N LEU A 215 0.02 9.84 1.37
CA LEU A 215 -0.50 9.15 0.19
C LEU A 215 -1.59 10.04 -0.40
N MET A 216 -1.43 10.45 -1.65
CA MET A 216 -2.43 11.22 -2.37
C MET A 216 -3.29 10.24 -3.17
N ASN A 217 -4.50 9.99 -2.69
CA ASN A 217 -5.50 9.35 -3.53
C ASN A 217 -6.03 10.41 -4.51
N TYR A 218 -5.62 10.32 -5.78
CA TYR A 218 -6.21 11.16 -6.84
C TYR A 218 -7.49 10.56 -7.44
N GLY A 219 -7.98 9.44 -6.91
CA GLY A 219 -9.00 8.62 -7.56
C GLY A 219 -8.38 7.93 -8.77
N VAL A 220 -8.01 6.67 -8.61
CA VAL A 220 -7.81 5.81 -9.78
C VAL A 220 -9.21 5.48 -10.30
N PHE A 221 -9.53 5.97 -11.49
CA PHE A 221 -10.66 5.53 -12.30
C PHE A 221 -10.24 4.32 -13.14
#